data_AF-A0A9D5ZRP1-F1
#
_entry.id   AF-A0A9D5ZRP1-F1
#
_cell.length_a   1.000
_cell.length_b   1.000
_cell.length_c   1.000
_cell.angle_alpha   90.00
_cell.angle_beta   90.00
_cell.angle_gamma   90.00
#
_symmetry.space_group_name_H-M   'P 1'
#
loop_
_entity.id
_entity.type
_entity.pdbx_description
1 polymer ?
#
loop_
_entity_poly.entity_id
_entity_poly.type
_entity_poly.pdbx_seq_one_letter_code
_entity_poly.pdbx_strand_id
1 'polypeptide(L)'
;MTIKGNLEIQDKILGDFIVPNTEFSQCENCGEKLYSPITLKAIEETEAKKKEELLLKKPLNSFIPASQVAKILKCTRQAIHKHKKIKRGFIHFINYNGTLQYLKESVELFKKTGDGRIPLIIETKKKNNIIDINDFKNQKKQSPKYQLNAGYDYPCFNLKENKSTHKSISNEVLMEG
;
A
#
# COMPACT_ATOMS: atom_id res chain seq x y z
N MET A 1 -6.91 -4.67 34.78
CA MET A 1 -8.21 -5.33 34.47
C MET A 1 -8.23 -6.00 33.08
N THR A 2 -8.80 -7.20 32.93
CA THR A 2 -9.05 -7.84 31.61
C THR A 2 -10.47 -7.53 31.15
N ILE A 3 -10.60 -7.03 29.93
CA ILE A 3 -11.86 -6.59 29.33
C ILE A 3 -12.15 -7.49 28.12
N LYS A 4 -13.40 -7.95 28.02
CA LYS A 4 -13.91 -8.66 26.85
C LYS A 4 -14.96 -7.79 26.17
N GLY A 5 -14.82 -7.57 24.87
CA GLY A 5 -15.78 -6.76 24.12
C GLY A 5 -15.30 -6.33 22.76
N ASN A 6 -16.00 -5.34 22.21
CA ASN A 6 -15.66 -4.73 20.93
C ASN A 6 -14.55 -3.70 21.14
N LEU A 7 -13.50 -3.78 20.33
CA LEU A 7 -12.37 -2.87 20.38
C LEU A 7 -12.46 -1.87 19.23
N GLU A 8 -12.60 -0.59 19.58
CA GLU A 8 -12.41 0.50 18.63
C GLU A 8 -10.93 0.79 18.41
N ILE A 9 -10.55 0.81 17.14
CA ILE A 9 -9.22 1.18 16.65
C ILE A 9 -9.35 2.43 15.79
N GLN A 10 -8.49 3.43 16.07
CA GLN A 10 -8.38 4.65 15.29
C GLN A 10 -7.15 4.54 14.39
N ASP A 11 -7.36 4.45 13.08
CA ASP A 11 -6.27 4.36 12.10
C ASP A 11 -6.30 5.57 11.14
N LYS A 12 -5.14 6.21 10.93
CA LYS A 12 -5.02 7.42 10.10
C LYS A 12 -5.26 7.15 8.61
N ILE A 13 -5.11 5.90 8.16
CA ILE A 13 -5.26 5.45 6.79
C ILE A 13 -6.67 4.91 6.55
N LEU A 14 -7.17 4.06 7.45
CA LEU A 14 -8.45 3.33 7.30
C LEU A 14 -9.64 4.02 7.99
N GLY A 15 -9.37 4.98 8.86
CA GLY A 15 -10.36 5.59 9.75
C GLY A 15 -10.71 4.68 10.92
N ASP A 16 -11.75 5.05 11.66
CA ASP A 16 -12.16 4.31 12.85
C ASP A 16 -12.84 3.01 12.46
N PHE A 17 -12.48 1.90 13.09
CA PHE A 17 -13.13 0.60 12.90
C PHE A 17 -13.24 -0.18 14.19
N ILE A 18 -14.17 -1.14 14.18
CA ILE A 18 -14.49 -1.97 15.34
C ILE A 18 -14.02 -3.39 15.06
N VAL A 19 -13.24 -3.95 15.99
CA VAL A 19 -12.86 -5.37 16.01
C VAL A 19 -13.75 -6.08 17.02
N PRO A 20 -14.62 -7.01 16.59
CA PRO A 20 -15.56 -7.68 17.48
C PRO A 20 -14.87 -8.75 18.34
N ASN A 21 -15.47 -9.05 19.50
CA ASN A 21 -15.13 -10.21 20.35
C ASN A 21 -13.63 -10.30 20.72
N THR A 22 -13.04 -9.19 21.14
CA THR A 22 -11.63 -9.12 21.52
C THR A 22 -11.42 -9.24 23.02
N GLU A 23 -10.23 -9.73 23.41
CA GLU A 23 -9.80 -9.81 24.80
C GLU A 23 -8.50 -9.02 24.97
N PHE A 24 -8.56 -7.94 25.75
CA PHE A 24 -7.41 -7.07 26.03
C PHE A 24 -7.36 -6.72 27.51
N SER A 25 -6.15 -6.39 27.98
CA SER A 25 -5.97 -5.87 29.33
C SER A 25 -5.68 -4.37 29.27
N GLN A 26 -6.24 -3.62 30.21
CA GLN A 26 -5.99 -2.19 30.33
C GLN A 26 -5.33 -1.91 31.68
N CYS A 27 -4.24 -1.14 31.63
CA CYS A 27 -3.57 -0.65 32.83
C CYS A 27 -4.46 0.39 33.52
N GLU A 28 -4.74 0.20 34.80
CA GLU A 28 -5.60 1.09 35.59
C GLU A 28 -4.94 2.46 35.84
N ASN A 29 -3.60 2.51 35.80
CA ASN A 29 -2.86 3.74 36.08
C ASN A 29 -2.64 4.61 34.84
N CYS A 30 -2.17 4.03 33.72
CA CYS A 30 -1.85 4.78 32.50
C CYS A 30 -2.88 4.63 31.37
N GLY A 31 -3.82 3.69 31.48
CA GLY A 31 -4.82 3.43 30.44
C GLY A 31 -4.29 2.69 29.21
N GLU A 32 -3.01 2.31 29.17
CA GLU A 32 -2.43 1.54 28.06
C GLU A 32 -3.14 0.19 27.89
N LYS A 33 -3.39 -0.17 26.63
CA LYS A 33 -4.02 -1.44 26.24
C LYS A 33 -2.95 -2.45 25.83
N LEU A 34 -2.97 -3.61 26.45
CA LEU A 34 -2.14 -4.76 26.11
C LEU A 34 -3.01 -5.81 25.42
N TYR A 35 -2.66 -6.12 24.17
CA TYR A 35 -3.40 -7.05 23.32
C TYR A 35 -2.81 -8.45 23.38
N SER A 36 -3.68 -9.45 23.48
CA SER A 36 -3.29 -10.85 23.28
C SER A 36 -2.87 -11.10 21.82
N PRO A 37 -2.03 -12.13 21.54
CA PRO A 37 -1.69 -12.50 20.16
C PRO A 37 -2.92 -12.81 19.29
N ILE A 38 -3.97 -13.37 19.89
CA ILE A 38 -5.24 -13.65 19.22
C ILE A 38 -5.93 -12.35 18.80
N THR A 39 -5.97 -11.36 19.70
CA THR A 39 -6.57 -10.04 19.41
C THR A 39 -5.76 -9.27 18.38
N LEU A 40 -4.42 -9.32 18.45
CA LEU A 40 -3.55 -8.71 17.43
C LEU A 40 -3.83 -9.27 16.03
N LYS A 41 -3.96 -10.59 15.92
CA LYS A 41 -4.31 -11.24 14.65
C LYS A 41 -5.70 -10.80 14.16
N ALA A 42 -6.68 -10.69 15.05
CA ALA A 42 -8.02 -10.22 14.70
C ALA A 42 -8.02 -8.75 14.22
N ILE A 43 -7.19 -7.90 14.82
CA ILE A 43 -6.98 -6.52 14.36
C ILE A 43 -6.40 -6.53 12.95
N GLU A 44 -5.30 -7.24 12.70
CA GLU A 44 -4.64 -7.32 11.39
C GLU A 44 -5.57 -7.84 10.29
N GLU A 45 -6.36 -8.88 10.57
CA GLU A 45 -7.34 -9.43 9.62
C GLU A 45 -8.47 -8.42 9.32
N THR A 46 -8.94 -7.70 10.33
CA THR A 46 -9.98 -6.68 10.17
C THR A 46 -9.47 -5.48 9.38
N GLU A 47 -8.23 -5.04 9.67
CA GLU A 47 -7.53 -3.99 8.91
C GLU A 47 -7.38 -4.38 7.44
N ALA A 48 -6.91 -5.59 7.15
CA ALA A 48 -6.74 -6.08 5.79
C ALA A 48 -8.06 -6.08 5.01
N LYS A 49 -9.14 -6.59 5.62
CA LYS A 49 -10.49 -6.61 5.02
C LYS A 49 -11.02 -5.21 4.75
N LYS A 50 -10.93 -4.31 5.73
CA LYS A 50 -11.42 -2.93 5.59
C LYS A 50 -10.62 -2.16 4.54
N LYS A 51 -9.30 -2.38 4.49
CA LYS A 51 -8.43 -1.82 3.45
C LYS A 51 -8.86 -2.28 2.06
N GLU A 52 -9.07 -3.57 1.88
CA GLU A 52 -9.53 -4.15 0.61
C GLU A 52 -10.88 -3.57 0.20
N GLU A 53 -11.84 -3.50 1.12
CA GLU A 53 -13.17 -2.92 0.89
C GLU A 53 -13.07 -1.45 0.41
N LEU A 54 -12.24 -0.63 1.08
CA LEU A 54 -12.04 0.77 0.71
C LEU A 54 -11.36 0.92 -0.65
N LEU A 55 -10.41 0.04 -0.98
CA LEU A 55 -9.75 0.05 -2.28
C LEU A 55 -10.69 -0.40 -3.41
N LEU A 56 -11.55 -1.39 -3.18
CA LEU A 56 -12.53 -1.85 -4.16
C LEU A 56 -13.60 -0.79 -4.49
N LYS A 57 -13.88 0.13 -3.56
CA LYS A 57 -14.76 1.29 -3.81
C LYS A 57 -14.15 2.36 -4.72
N LYS A 58 -12.82 2.33 -4.96
CA LYS A 58 -12.16 3.29 -5.85
C LYS A 58 -12.42 2.93 -7.33
N PRO A 59 -12.46 3.91 -8.24
CA PRO A 59 -12.69 3.64 -9.66
C PRO A 59 -11.54 2.83 -10.25
N LEU A 60 -11.84 1.80 -11.06
CA LEU A 60 -10.84 0.93 -11.68
C LEU A 60 -9.79 1.70 -12.50
N ASN A 61 -10.17 2.82 -13.12
CA ASN A 61 -9.27 3.69 -13.89
C ASN A 61 -8.16 4.34 -13.06
N SER A 62 -8.29 4.35 -11.73
CA SER A 62 -7.25 4.86 -10.82
C SER A 62 -6.14 3.84 -10.54
N PHE A 63 -6.34 2.60 -10.96
CA PHE A 63 -5.36 1.54 -10.79
C PHE A 63 -4.53 1.32 -12.06
N ILE A 64 -3.27 0.95 -11.85
CA ILE A 64 -2.30 0.71 -12.92
C ILE A 64 -1.59 -0.64 -12.72
N PRO A 65 -1.28 -1.37 -13.80
CA PRO A 65 -0.60 -2.65 -13.69
C PRO A 65 0.88 -2.48 -13.30
N ALA A 66 1.49 -3.56 -12.79
CA ALA A 66 2.90 -3.58 -12.41
C ALA A 66 3.87 -3.06 -13.50
N SER A 67 3.54 -3.28 -14.78
CA SER A 67 4.35 -2.79 -15.91
C SER A 67 4.41 -1.27 -16.00
N GLN A 68 3.31 -0.58 -15.66
CA GLN A 68 3.27 0.89 -15.62
C GLN A 68 3.97 1.42 -14.37
N VAL A 69 3.81 0.76 -13.22
CA VAL A 69 4.54 1.09 -11.99
C VAL A 69 6.05 1.05 -12.23
N ALA A 70 6.52 0.05 -12.98
CA ALA A 70 7.93 -0.13 -13.33
C ALA A 70 8.48 1.08 -14.11
N LYS A 71 7.70 1.58 -15.08
CA LYS A 71 8.01 2.78 -15.85
C LYS A 71 8.04 4.03 -14.96
N ILE A 72 7.07 4.19 -14.06
CA ILE A 72 6.97 5.36 -13.17
C ILE A 72 8.16 5.41 -12.20
N LEU A 73 8.49 4.27 -11.58
CA LEU A 73 9.58 4.12 -10.61
C LEU A 73 10.96 3.92 -11.25
N LYS A 74 11.03 3.86 -12.59
CA LYS A 74 12.26 3.58 -13.36
C LYS A 74 12.98 2.30 -12.90
N CYS A 75 12.24 1.23 -12.67
CA CYS A 75 12.76 -0.06 -12.24
C CYS A 75 12.21 -1.21 -13.09
N THR A 76 12.75 -2.43 -12.94
CA THR A 76 12.22 -3.61 -13.63
C THR A 76 11.00 -4.17 -12.89
N ARG A 77 10.14 -4.91 -13.60
CA ARG A 77 8.97 -5.56 -12.99
C ARG A 77 9.37 -6.54 -11.87
N GLN A 78 10.50 -7.24 -12.05
CA GLN A 78 11.08 -8.14 -11.07
C GLN A 78 11.56 -7.38 -9.82
N ALA A 79 12.11 -6.18 -10.00
CA ALA A 79 12.53 -5.33 -8.88
C ALA A 79 11.34 -4.92 -8.02
N ILE A 80 10.18 -4.57 -8.61
CA ILE A 80 8.95 -4.27 -7.85
C ILE A 80 8.57 -5.42 -6.93
N HIS A 81 8.55 -6.64 -7.49
CA HIS A 81 8.19 -7.83 -6.73
C HIS A 81 9.20 -8.11 -5.60
N LYS A 82 10.48 -7.79 -5.78
CA LYS A 82 11.52 -7.97 -4.75
C LYS A 82 11.64 -6.78 -3.78
N HIS A 83 11.00 -5.65 -4.06
CA HIS A 83 11.19 -4.41 -3.31
C HIS A 83 10.60 -4.51 -1.89
N LYS A 84 11.46 -4.47 -0.87
CA LYS A 84 11.08 -4.66 0.55
C LYS A 84 9.94 -3.74 1.00
N LYS A 85 9.98 -2.45 0.64
CA LYS A 85 8.91 -1.50 1.02
C LYS A 85 7.57 -1.80 0.34
N ILE A 86 7.58 -2.22 -0.92
CA ILE A 86 6.34 -2.53 -1.66
C ILE A 86 5.69 -3.77 -1.08
N LYS A 87 6.49 -4.80 -0.76
CA LYS A 87 6.02 -5.99 -0.03
C LYS A 87 5.43 -5.67 1.35
N ARG A 88 5.95 -4.65 2.03
CA ARG A 88 5.45 -4.15 3.31
C ARG A 88 4.21 -3.25 3.19
N GLY A 89 3.64 -3.10 1.98
CA GLY A 89 2.41 -2.33 1.79
C GLY A 89 2.59 -0.81 1.78
N PHE A 90 3.79 -0.30 1.47
CA PHE A 90 4.03 1.14 1.29
C PHE A 90 3.33 1.70 0.04
N ILE A 91 2.85 0.83 -0.84
CA ILE A 91 2.00 1.19 -1.97
C ILE A 91 0.72 0.38 -1.85
N HIS A 92 -0.43 1.04 -2.04
CA HIS A 92 -1.71 0.37 -2.06
C HIS A 92 -1.93 -0.38 -3.38
N PHE A 93 -2.41 -1.61 -3.28
CA PHE A 93 -2.71 -2.46 -4.44
C PHE A 93 -3.91 -3.35 -4.14
N ILE A 94 -4.56 -3.82 -5.20
CA ILE A 94 -5.62 -4.83 -5.17
C ILE A 94 -5.23 -5.99 -6.08
N ASN A 95 -5.77 -7.18 -5.81
CA ASN A 95 -5.72 -8.29 -6.73
C ASN A 95 -7.02 -8.29 -7.56
N TYR A 96 -6.92 -7.98 -8.84
CA TYR A 96 -8.05 -7.98 -9.76
C TYR A 96 -7.78 -8.98 -10.89
N ASN A 97 -8.63 -9.99 -11.01
CA ASN A 97 -8.51 -11.08 -11.99
C ASN A 97 -7.14 -11.78 -11.95
N GLY A 98 -6.62 -12.06 -10.76
CA GLY A 98 -5.32 -12.72 -10.58
C GLY A 98 -4.11 -11.83 -10.89
N THR A 99 -4.32 -10.54 -11.17
CA THR A 99 -3.25 -9.58 -11.44
C THR A 99 -3.22 -8.48 -10.39
N LEU A 100 -2.01 -8.11 -9.95
CA LEU A 100 -1.81 -6.99 -9.04
C LEU A 100 -1.97 -5.66 -9.77
N GLN A 101 -2.91 -4.86 -9.29
CA GLN A 101 -3.21 -3.52 -9.77
C GLN A 101 -2.90 -2.52 -8.65
N TYR A 102 -2.06 -1.54 -8.92
CA TYR A 102 -1.54 -0.59 -7.95
C TYR A 102 -2.28 0.73 -8.06
N LEU A 103 -2.59 1.37 -6.93
CA LEU A 103 -3.23 2.68 -6.94
C LEU A 103 -2.24 3.73 -7.46
N LYS A 104 -2.58 4.41 -8.55
CA LYS A 104 -1.68 5.35 -9.24
C LYS A 104 -1.17 6.46 -8.32
N GLU A 105 -2.07 7.09 -7.56
CA GLU A 105 -1.72 8.17 -6.61
C GLU A 105 -0.72 7.71 -5.54
N SER A 106 -0.90 6.49 -5.04
CA SER A 106 0.00 5.87 -4.05
C SER A 106 1.40 5.64 -4.65
N VAL A 107 1.49 5.21 -5.91
CA VAL A 107 2.76 5.01 -6.62
C VAL A 107 3.48 6.35 -6.85
N GLU A 108 2.74 7.38 -7.27
CA GLU A 108 3.31 8.72 -7.49
C GLU A 108 3.81 9.34 -6.19
N LEU A 109 3.08 9.18 -5.09
CA LEU A 109 3.53 9.63 -3.77
C LEU A 109 4.77 8.87 -3.33
N PHE A 110 4.77 7.54 -3.47
CA PHE A 110 5.93 6.70 -3.16
C PHE A 110 7.17 7.10 -3.95
N LYS A 111 7.03 7.50 -5.21
CA LYS A 111 8.15 8.02 -6.02
C LYS A 111 8.74 9.29 -5.43
N LYS A 112 7.91 10.18 -4.86
CA LYS A 112 8.34 11.47 -4.30
C LYS A 112 8.94 11.31 -2.89
N THR A 113 8.31 10.52 -2.02
CA THR A 113 8.63 10.47 -0.59
C THR A 113 9.26 9.15 -0.14
N GLY A 114 9.15 8.09 -0.94
CA GLY A 114 9.47 6.73 -0.54
C GLY A 114 8.40 6.08 0.37
N ASP A 115 7.25 6.72 0.53
CA ASP A 115 6.06 6.22 1.24
C ASP A 115 4.76 6.62 0.51
N GLY A 116 4.08 5.63 -0.06
CA GLY A 116 2.85 5.81 -0.82
C GLY A 116 1.59 5.58 -0.01
N ARG A 117 1.67 5.44 1.31
CA ARG A 117 0.51 5.25 2.18
C ARG A 117 -0.30 6.53 2.25
N ILE A 118 -1.35 6.59 1.43
CA ILE A 118 -2.35 7.67 1.48
C ILE A 118 -3.57 7.24 2.29
N PRO A 119 -4.25 8.17 2.98
CA PRO A 119 -5.55 7.89 3.60
C PRO A 119 -6.56 7.39 2.57
N LEU A 120 -7.25 6.30 2.90
CA LEU A 120 -8.25 5.66 2.03
C LEU A 120 -9.67 6.09 2.36
N ILE A 121 -9.86 6.77 3.48
CA ILE A 121 -11.12 7.37 3.89
C ILE A 121 -11.55 8.30 2.76
N ILE A 122 -12.65 7.93 2.10
CA ILE A 122 -13.35 8.85 1.22
C ILE A 122 -13.95 9.86 2.19
N GLU A 123 -13.30 11.01 2.35
CA GLU A 123 -14.04 12.18 2.80
C GLU A 123 -15.21 12.28 1.83
N THR A 124 -16.41 11.93 2.29
CA THR A 124 -17.65 12.38 1.68
C THR A 124 -17.63 13.88 1.87
N LYS A 125 -16.79 14.58 1.09
CA LYS A 125 -16.90 16.00 0.89
C LYS A 125 -18.35 16.15 0.44
N LYS A 126 -19.20 16.61 1.36
CA LYS A 126 -20.56 17.05 1.07
C LYS A 126 -20.37 18.05 -0.06
N LYS A 127 -20.52 17.60 -1.30
CA LYS A 127 -20.56 18.46 -2.47
C LYS A 127 -21.91 19.15 -2.38
N ASN A 128 -22.03 20.11 -1.48
CA ASN A 128 -22.94 21.23 -1.64
C ASN A 128 -22.30 22.17 -2.69
N ASN A 129 -22.02 21.65 -3.88
CA ASN A 129 -21.72 22.46 -5.05
C ASN A 129 -22.97 22.37 -5.91
N ILE A 130 -23.92 23.26 -5.63
CA ILE A 130 -24.90 23.71 -6.60
C ILE A 130 -24.07 24.29 -7.73
N ILE A 131 -23.96 23.56 -8.84
CA ILE A 131 -23.33 24.06 -10.05
C ILE A 131 -24.41 24.90 -10.73
N ASP A 132 -24.29 26.23 -10.65
CA ASP A 132 -25.05 27.12 -11.52
C ASP A 132 -24.67 26.81 -12.97
N ILE A 133 -25.69 26.46 -13.77
CA ILE A 133 -25.55 25.88 -15.12
C ILE A 133 -25.12 26.94 -16.16
N ASN A 134 -24.86 28.19 -15.74
CA ASN A 134 -24.78 29.32 -16.67
C ASN A 134 -23.38 29.61 -17.26
N ASP A 135 -22.30 28.96 -16.81
CA ASP A 135 -20.93 29.33 -17.24
C ASP A 135 -20.33 28.50 -18.40
N PHE A 136 -21.08 27.59 -19.02
CA PHE A 136 -20.54 26.71 -20.09
C PHE A 136 -20.48 27.32 -21.50
N LYS A 137 -20.75 28.61 -21.68
CA LYS A 137 -20.66 29.27 -22.99
C LYS A 137 -19.50 30.26 -23.05
N ASN A 138 -18.25 29.79 -23.13
CA ASN A 138 -17.19 30.41 -23.94
C ASN A 138 -15.80 29.86 -23.61
N GLN A 139 -15.39 28.69 -24.14
CA GLN A 139 -13.95 28.44 -24.37
C GLN A 139 -13.74 27.66 -25.68
N LYS A 140 -13.33 28.39 -26.72
CA LYS A 140 -12.83 27.86 -27.99
C LYS A 140 -11.39 27.34 -27.80
N LYS A 141 -11.20 26.08 -28.19
CA LYS A 141 -9.99 25.39 -28.68
C LYS A 141 -8.68 26.20 -28.67
N GLN A 142 -7.73 25.80 -27.83
CA GLN A 142 -6.30 25.78 -28.18
C GLN A 142 -5.67 24.48 -27.65
N SER A 143 -5.13 23.68 -28.57
CA SER A 143 -4.42 22.44 -28.30
C SER A 143 -3.00 22.74 -27.77
N PRO A 144 -2.58 22.18 -26.63
CA PRO A 144 -1.20 22.36 -26.15
C PRO A 144 -0.23 21.51 -26.97
N LYS A 145 0.78 22.16 -27.56
CA LYS A 145 1.98 21.52 -28.10
C LYS A 145 2.85 21.04 -26.92
N TYR A 146 3.01 19.74 -26.77
CA TYR A 146 3.94 19.17 -25.78
C TYR A 146 5.38 19.19 -26.34
N GLN A 147 6.28 19.89 -25.65
CA GLN A 147 7.73 19.77 -25.84
C GLN A 147 8.27 18.70 -24.88
N LEU A 148 8.97 17.72 -25.44
CA LEU A 148 9.68 16.66 -24.72
C LEU A 148 10.95 17.23 -24.10
N ASN A 149 10.95 17.49 -22.79
CA ASN A 149 12.19 17.81 -22.08
C ASN A 149 12.87 16.53 -21.60
N ALA A 150 14.06 16.29 -22.13
CA ALA A 150 14.99 15.24 -21.78
C ALA A 150 15.64 15.49 -20.40
N GLY A 151 16.02 14.40 -19.73
CA GLY A 151 17.16 14.39 -18.81
C GLY A 151 16.89 14.76 -17.34
N TYR A 152 16.36 13.81 -16.57
CA TYR A 152 16.68 13.74 -15.14
C TYR A 152 17.17 12.33 -14.82
N ASP A 153 18.48 12.21 -14.69
CA ASP A 153 19.18 11.04 -14.18
C ASP A 153 18.90 10.90 -12.69
N TYR A 154 18.05 9.94 -12.34
CA TYR A 154 17.91 9.53 -10.95
C TYR A 154 18.89 8.38 -10.72
N PRO A 155 19.71 8.41 -9.67
CA PRO A 155 20.62 7.32 -9.36
C PRO A 155 19.80 6.06 -9.08
N CYS A 156 19.89 5.08 -9.97
CA CYS A 156 19.47 3.72 -9.69
C CYS A 156 20.22 3.26 -8.44
N PHE A 157 19.48 2.98 -7.37
CA PHE A 157 20.03 2.41 -6.15
C PHE A 157 20.80 1.13 -6.51
N ASN A 158 22.12 1.18 -6.39
CA ASN A 158 23.02 0.04 -6.54
C ASN A 158 22.62 -1.04 -5.52
N LEU A 159 21.88 -2.04 -5.99
CA LEU A 159 21.70 -3.30 -5.27
C LEU A 159 23.06 -4.01 -5.33
N LYS A 160 23.91 -3.80 -4.32
CA LYS A 160 25.10 -4.63 -4.11
C LYS A 160 24.64 -6.09 -4.06
N GLU A 161 25.06 -6.84 -5.07
CA GLU A 161 24.85 -8.27 -5.19
C GLU A 161 25.59 -8.97 -4.06
N ASN A 162 24.84 -9.49 -3.08
CA ASN A 162 25.39 -10.45 -2.13
C ASN A 162 25.61 -11.76 -2.90
N LYS A 163 26.85 -12.00 -3.32
CA LYS A 163 27.29 -13.29 -3.87
C LYS A 163 27.14 -14.35 -2.77
N SER A 164 26.15 -15.22 -2.94
CA SER A 164 25.97 -16.45 -2.16
C SER A 164 27.09 -17.43 -2.53
N THR A 165 28.06 -17.61 -1.64
CA THR A 165 29.04 -18.68 -1.73
C THR A 165 28.35 -19.98 -1.31
N HIS A 166 27.83 -20.74 -2.27
CA HIS A 166 27.49 -22.14 -2.05
C HIS A 166 28.80 -22.93 -1.91
N LYS A 167 29.12 -23.30 -0.68
CA LYS A 167 30.18 -24.26 -0.35
C LYS A 167 29.60 -25.65 -0.59
N SER A 168 30.02 -26.30 -1.66
CA SER A 168 29.72 -27.70 -1.95
C SER A 168 30.32 -28.57 -0.86
N ILE A 169 29.49 -29.32 -0.14
CA ILE A 169 29.92 -30.37 0.77
C ILE A 169 30.01 -31.64 -0.07
N SER A 170 31.23 -32.09 -0.34
CA SER A 170 31.52 -33.42 -0.86
C SER A 170 31.32 -34.44 0.27
N ASN A 171 30.35 -35.32 0.11
CA ASN A 171 30.20 -36.50 0.96
C ASN A 171 31.18 -37.57 0.46
N GLU A 172 32.24 -37.82 1.22
CA GLU A 172 33.05 -39.02 1.08
C GLU A 172 32.33 -40.20 1.76
N VAL A 173 32.13 -41.25 0.98
CA VAL A 173 31.60 -42.55 1.37
C VAL A 173 32.74 -43.33 2.02
N LEU A 174 32.65 -43.60 3.32
CA LEU A 174 33.49 -44.60 3.99
C LEU A 174 32.80 -45.95 3.91
N MET A 175 33.40 -46.85 3.12
CA MET A 175 33.21 -48.29 3.25
C MET A 175 34.15 -48.81 4.33
N GLU A 176 33.60 -49.44 5.36
CA GLU A 176 34.24 -50.48 6.17
C GLU A 176 33.15 -51.58 6.32
N GLY A 177 33.40 -52.86 6.07
CA GLY A 177 34.60 -53.62 6.42
C GLY A 177 34.22 -54.53 7.57
#